data_AF-A0A7S1A0W8-F1
#
_entry.id   AF-A0A7S1A0W8-F1
#
_cell.length_a   1.000
_cell.length_b   1.000
_cell.length_c   1.000
_cell.angle_alpha   90.00
_cell.angle_beta   90.00
_cell.angle_gamma   90.00
#
_symmetry.space_group_name_H-M   'P 1'
#
loop_
_entity.id
_entity.type
_entity.pdbx_description
1 polymer ?
#
loop_
_entity_poly.entity_id
_entity_poly.type
_entity_poly.pdbx_seq_one_letter_code
_entity_poly.pdbx_strand_id
1 'polypeptide(L)'
;YSRQVRVYGLDIMLKLSRTRVLLVGLKGAGVEIAKNLILSGLAAVTLYDDDAVDPRDLGANFFLTDGEVGKPRSCCAGRLSELNPLVDVRVHTGKLFEELVIAHDVMVMTGGSREQLIKWNDFCRTNKK
;
A
#
# COMPACT_ATOMS: atom_id res chain seq x y z
N TYR A 1 -9.23 -9.34 15.64
CA TYR A 1 -10.08 -8.13 15.50
C TYR A 1 -10.95 -7.73 16.70
N SER A 2 -11.08 -8.50 17.79
CA SER A 2 -12.01 -8.16 18.91
C SER A 2 -11.88 -6.72 19.45
N ARG A 3 -10.66 -6.21 19.62
CA ARG A 3 -10.42 -4.81 20.04
C ARG A 3 -10.80 -3.79 18.97
N GLN A 4 -10.52 -4.06 17.70
CA GLN A 4 -10.85 -3.16 16.59
C GLN A 4 -12.37 -3.08 16.35
N VAL A 5 -13.10 -4.19 16.50
CA VAL A 5 -14.58 -4.22 16.40
C VAL A 5 -15.21 -3.32 17.47
N ARG A 6 -14.64 -3.26 18.68
CA ARG A 6 -15.14 -2.37 19.76
C ARG A 6 -14.93 -0.89 19.47
N VAL A 7 -13.94 -0.55 18.62
CA VAL A 7 -13.63 0.84 18.26
C VAL A 7 -14.45 1.27 17.05
N TYR A 8 -14.45 0.47 15.99
CA TYR A 8 -15.06 0.83 14.70
C TYR A 8 -16.51 0.34 14.54
N GLY A 9 -16.94 -0.65 15.33
CA GLY A 9 -18.19 -1.36 15.09
C GLY A 9 -18.10 -2.39 13.97
N LEU A 10 -19.04 -3.31 13.94
CA LEU A 10 -19.04 -4.44 12.99
C LEU A 10 -19.23 -3.97 11.55
N ASP A 11 -20.10 -2.98 11.31
CA ASP A 11 -20.42 -2.48 9.97
C ASP A 11 -19.20 -1.88 9.27
N ILE A 12 -18.37 -1.12 10.00
CA ILE A 12 -17.14 -0.54 9.45
C ILE A 12 -16.13 -1.65 9.14
N MET A 13 -15.98 -2.63 10.04
CA MET A 13 -15.10 -3.78 9.79
C MET A 13 -15.51 -4.56 8.54
N LEU A 14 -16.81 -4.73 8.29
CA LEU A 14 -17.35 -5.37 7.08
C LEU A 14 -17.10 -4.54 5.81
N LYS A 15 -17.09 -3.21 5.90
CA LYS A 15 -16.70 -2.34 4.78
C LYS A 15 -15.21 -2.44 4.51
N LEU A 16 -14.38 -2.42 5.55
CA LEU A 16 -12.93 -2.56 5.43
C LEU A 16 -12.55 -3.89 4.77
N SER A 17 -13.17 -5.01 5.18
CA SER A 17 -12.88 -6.32 4.61
C SER A 17 -13.25 -6.49 3.12
N ARG A 18 -13.91 -5.49 2.52
CA ARG A 18 -14.22 -5.42 1.08
C ARG A 18 -13.42 -4.34 0.35
N THR A 19 -12.71 -3.50 1.08
CA THR A 19 -11.98 -2.35 0.55
C THR A 19 -10.62 -2.79 0.02
N ARG A 20 -10.29 -2.38 -1.20
CA ARG A 20 -8.98 -2.62 -1.84
C ARG A 20 -8.20 -1.32 -1.94
N VAL A 21 -6.94 -1.34 -1.52
CA VAL A 21 -6.08 -0.15 -1.53
C VAL A 21 -4.89 -0.33 -2.46
N LEU A 22 -4.63 0.67 -3.29
CA LEU A 22 -3.38 0.81 -4.03
C LEU A 22 -2.45 1.77 -3.27
N LEU A 23 -1.28 1.31 -2.88
CA LEU A 23 -0.27 2.10 -2.19
C LEU A 23 0.95 2.32 -3.09
N VAL A 24 1.23 3.58 -3.40
CA VAL A 24 2.36 4.02 -4.22
C VAL A 24 3.46 4.61 -3.31
N GLY A 25 4.63 4.01 -3.37
CA GLY A 25 5.81 4.36 -2.56
C GLY A 25 5.90 3.54 -1.28
N LEU A 26 7.09 3.00 -1.03
CA LEU A 26 7.46 2.10 0.07
C LEU A 26 8.74 2.56 0.77
N LYS A 27 8.96 3.87 0.86
CA LYS A 27 9.88 4.43 1.87
C LYS A 27 9.27 4.30 3.27
N GLY A 28 9.89 4.89 4.29
CA GLY A 28 9.43 4.78 5.69
C GLY A 28 7.94 5.09 5.91
N ALA A 29 7.43 6.20 5.36
CA ALA A 29 6.01 6.54 5.49
C ALA A 29 5.09 5.54 4.78
N GLY A 30 5.48 5.10 3.57
CA GLY A 30 4.71 4.14 2.79
C GLY A 30 4.59 2.80 3.51
N VAL A 31 5.69 2.26 4.05
CA VAL A 31 5.65 0.97 4.72
C VAL A 31 4.88 1.00 6.04
N GLU A 32 4.94 2.11 6.78
CA GLU A 32 4.14 2.29 8.00
C GLU A 32 2.64 2.33 7.70
N ILE A 33 2.25 3.00 6.60
CA ILE A 33 0.88 2.97 6.10
C ILE A 33 0.51 1.53 5.71
N ALA A 34 1.34 0.83 4.92
CA ALA A 34 1.09 -0.55 4.50
C ALA A 34 0.85 -1.47 5.70
N LYS A 35 1.73 -1.43 6.71
CA LYS A 35 1.61 -2.19 7.95
C LYS A 35 0.25 -1.97 8.61
N ASN A 36 -0.13 -0.72 8.82
CA ASN A 36 -1.39 -0.40 9.52
C ASN A 36 -2.62 -0.75 8.71
N LEU A 37 -2.58 -0.60 7.38
CA LEU A 37 -3.66 -1.02 6.47
C LEU A 37 -3.86 -2.53 6.50
N ILE A 38 -2.76 -3.31 6.46
CA ILE A 38 -2.81 -4.77 6.52
C ILE A 38 -3.33 -5.25 7.88
N LEU A 39 -2.84 -4.68 8.98
CA LEU A 39 -3.33 -5.01 10.34
C LEU A 39 -4.79 -4.61 10.59
N SER A 40 -5.35 -3.72 9.78
CA SER A 40 -6.76 -3.30 9.86
C SER A 40 -7.73 -4.27 9.18
N GLY A 41 -7.23 -5.24 8.40
CA GLY A 41 -8.07 -6.29 7.81
C GLY A 41 -8.82 -5.87 6.56
N LEU A 42 -8.13 -5.20 5.64
CA LEU A 42 -8.66 -4.87 4.30
C LEU A 42 -8.85 -6.12 3.42
N ALA A 43 -9.57 -5.98 2.30
CA ALA A 43 -9.64 -7.06 1.31
C ALA A 43 -8.28 -7.31 0.66
N ALA A 44 -7.65 -6.25 0.16
CA ALA A 44 -6.36 -6.32 -0.52
C ALA A 44 -5.57 -5.02 -0.40
N VAL A 45 -4.25 -5.15 -0.41
CA VAL A 45 -3.31 -4.03 -0.51
C VAL A 45 -2.34 -4.31 -1.66
N THR A 46 -2.46 -3.55 -2.73
CA THR A 46 -1.52 -3.60 -3.85
C THR A 46 -0.43 -2.56 -3.63
N LEU A 47 0.81 -3.02 -3.59
CA LEU A 47 2.01 -2.23 -3.38
C LEU A 47 2.65 -1.89 -4.72
N TYR A 48 3.07 -0.64 -4.89
CA TYR A 48 3.78 -0.16 -6.07
C TYR A 48 4.97 0.70 -5.66
N ASP A 49 6.17 0.16 -5.86
CA ASP A 49 7.43 0.90 -5.76
C ASP A 49 8.52 0.12 -6.51
N ASP A 50 8.82 0.56 -7.73
CA ASP A 50 9.85 -0.02 -8.60
C ASP A 50 11.23 0.61 -8.38
N ASP A 51 11.33 1.67 -7.55
CA ASP A 51 12.62 2.26 -7.24
C ASP A 51 13.48 1.27 -6.47
N ALA A 52 14.79 1.32 -6.74
CA ALA A 52 15.76 0.56 -5.98
C ALA A 52 15.79 1.01 -4.51
N VAL A 53 15.97 0.04 -3.60
CA VAL A 53 16.29 0.27 -2.20
C VAL A 53 17.61 1.04 -2.12
N ASP A 54 17.55 2.23 -1.51
CA ASP A 54 18.71 3.03 -1.15
C ASP A 54 19.11 2.69 0.31
N PRO A 55 20.40 2.68 0.67
CA PRO A 55 20.82 2.46 2.06
C PRO A 55 20.12 3.35 3.09
N ARG A 56 19.72 4.57 2.72
CA ARG A 56 18.96 5.50 3.59
C ARG A 56 17.56 4.98 3.90
N ASP A 57 16.98 4.15 3.03
CA ASP A 57 15.65 3.57 3.24
C ASP A 57 15.66 2.58 4.42
N LEU A 58 16.79 1.91 4.70
CA LEU A 58 16.92 0.92 5.78
C LEU A 58 16.65 1.52 7.18
N GLY A 59 16.97 2.80 7.38
CA GLY A 59 16.74 3.50 8.64
C GLY A 59 15.28 3.82 8.92
N ALA A 60 14.40 3.76 7.91
CA ALA A 60 13.00 4.15 8.02
C ALA A 60 12.04 3.03 7.61
N ASN A 61 12.46 2.11 6.74
CA ASN A 61 11.70 0.94 6.33
C ASN A 61 12.28 -0.31 7.00
N PHE A 62 11.69 -0.66 8.14
CA PHE A 62 12.05 -1.81 8.98
C PHE A 62 11.66 -3.17 8.38
N PHE A 63 11.02 -3.18 7.20
CA PHE A 63 10.85 -4.37 6.38
C PHE A 63 11.86 -4.45 5.24
N LEU A 64 12.99 -3.74 5.29
CA LEU A 64 14.11 -3.94 4.38
C LEU A 64 15.33 -4.44 5.15
N THR A 65 16.23 -5.11 4.45
CA THR A 65 17.50 -5.61 4.98
C THR A 65 18.66 -5.13 4.11
N ASP A 66 19.87 -5.08 4.67
CA ASP A 66 21.07 -4.67 3.92
C ASP A 66 21.27 -5.48 2.62
N GLY A 67 20.91 -6.77 2.64
CA GLY A 67 21.00 -7.66 1.47
C GLY A 67 19.99 -7.38 0.34
N GLU A 68 19.14 -6.37 0.49
CA GLU A 68 18.13 -5.96 -0.49
C GLU A 68 18.41 -4.59 -1.11
N VAL A 69 19.48 -3.92 -0.70
CA VAL A 69 19.96 -2.70 -1.36
C VAL A 69 20.12 -2.96 -2.86
N GLY A 70 19.57 -2.07 -3.69
CA GLY A 70 19.56 -2.20 -5.15
C GLY A 70 18.39 -3.01 -5.74
N LYS A 71 17.65 -3.78 -4.94
CA LYS A 71 16.40 -4.44 -5.38
C LYS A 71 15.24 -3.45 -5.38
N PRO A 72 14.13 -3.71 -6.09
CA PRO A 72 12.92 -2.89 -5.95
C PRO A 72 12.46 -2.84 -4.49
N ARG A 73 12.08 -1.66 -3.97
CA ARG A 73 11.60 -1.51 -2.58
C ARG A 73 10.40 -2.37 -2.25
N SER A 74 9.61 -2.76 -3.27
CA SER A 74 8.52 -3.71 -3.15
C SER A 74 8.93 -5.14 -2.77
N CYS A 75 10.23 -5.46 -2.70
CA CYS A 75 10.73 -6.76 -2.22
C CYS A 75 10.31 -7.10 -0.78
N CYS A 76 9.93 -6.10 0.02
CA CYS A 76 9.43 -6.28 1.38
C CYS A 76 8.01 -6.88 1.47
N ALA A 77 7.31 -7.03 0.34
CA ALA A 77 5.91 -7.47 0.30
C ALA A 77 5.66 -8.83 0.98
N GLY A 78 6.60 -9.76 0.88
CA GLY A 78 6.50 -11.07 1.54
C GLY A 78 6.32 -10.94 3.05
N ARG A 79 7.19 -10.14 3.69
CA ARG A 79 7.13 -9.88 5.14
C ARG A 79 5.92 -9.03 5.54
N LEU A 80 5.46 -8.14 4.67
CA LEU A 80 4.21 -7.40 4.90
C LEU A 80 3.00 -8.35 4.90
N SER A 81 2.98 -9.36 4.03
CA SER A 81 1.89 -10.33 3.95
C SER A 81 1.75 -11.20 5.20
N GLU A 82 2.86 -11.48 5.88
CA GLU A 82 2.90 -12.25 7.14
C GLU A 82 2.16 -11.57 8.29
N LEU A 83 1.98 -10.25 8.24
CA LEU A 83 1.28 -9.50 9.29
C LEU A 83 -0.18 -9.94 9.44
N ASN A 84 -0.81 -10.35 8.33
CA ASN A 84 -2.22 -10.71 8.32
C ASN A 84 -2.57 -11.60 7.10
N PRO A 85 -2.62 -12.93 7.28
CA PRO A 85 -2.93 -13.87 6.20
C PRO A 85 -4.32 -13.70 5.55
N LEU A 86 -5.21 -12.90 6.17
CA LEU A 86 -6.54 -12.62 5.63
C LEU A 86 -6.55 -11.46 4.63
N VAL A 87 -5.45 -10.71 4.53
CA VAL A 87 -5.33 -9.58 3.59
C VAL A 87 -4.47 -10.03 2.41
N ASP A 88 -5.00 -9.84 1.20
CA ASP A 88 -4.28 -10.14 -0.03
C ASP A 88 -3.28 -9.02 -0.34
N VAL A 89 -1.99 -9.28 -0.10
CA VAL A 89 -0.90 -8.33 -0.38
C VAL A 89 -0.29 -8.67 -1.73
N ARG A 90 -0.36 -7.74 -2.67
CA ARG A 90 0.15 -7.91 -4.05
C ARG A 90 1.18 -6.85 -4.38
N VAL A 91 2.07 -7.16 -5.31
CA VAL A 91 2.99 -6.18 -5.88
C VAL A 91 2.61 -5.96 -7.34
N HIS A 92 2.44 -4.69 -7.72
CA HIS A 92 2.38 -4.29 -9.12
C HIS A 92 3.76 -3.78 -9.54
N THR A 93 4.24 -4.21 -10.71
CA THR A 93 5.51 -3.76 -11.29
C THR A 93 5.27 -3.12 -12.67
N GLY A 94 6.13 -2.19 -13.06
CA GLY A 94 6.07 -1.49 -14.33
C GLY A 94 5.35 -0.15 -14.23
N LYS A 95 4.56 0.21 -15.23
CA LYS A 95 3.87 1.52 -15.23
C LYS A 95 2.55 1.43 -14.47
N LEU A 96 2.22 2.49 -13.73
CA LEU A 96 0.86 2.72 -13.26
C LEU A 96 -0.04 3.07 -14.45
N PHE A 97 -1.18 2.39 -14.54
CA PHE A 97 -2.21 2.59 -15.56
C PHE A 97 -3.59 2.74 -14.93
N GLU A 98 -4.53 3.28 -15.70
CA GLU A 98 -5.83 3.75 -15.22
C GLU A 98 -6.71 2.61 -14.69
N GLU A 99 -6.71 1.47 -15.38
CA GLU A 99 -7.47 0.28 -15.00
C GLU A 99 -7.00 -0.28 -13.65
N LEU A 100 -5.70 -0.19 -13.34
CA LEU A 100 -5.19 -0.57 -12.04
C LEU A 100 -5.76 0.35 -10.96
N VAL A 101 -5.80 1.66 -11.18
CA VAL A 101 -6.33 2.61 -10.20
C VAL A 101 -7.83 2.40 -10.00
N ILE A 102 -8.60 2.21 -11.07
CA ILE A 102 -10.05 1.94 -11.02
C ILE A 102 -10.34 0.61 -10.29
N ALA A 103 -9.46 -0.39 -10.40
CA ALA A 103 -9.60 -1.65 -9.70
C ALA A 103 -9.51 -1.52 -8.16
N HIS A 104 -9.08 -0.38 -7.62
CA HIS A 104 -8.99 -0.12 -6.19
C HIS A 104 -10.05 0.90 -5.74
N ASP A 105 -10.34 0.92 -4.45
CA ASP A 105 -11.33 1.84 -3.86
C ASP A 105 -10.65 3.07 -3.27
N VAL A 106 -9.39 2.93 -2.85
CA VAL A 106 -8.56 4.02 -2.35
C VAL A 106 -7.16 3.91 -2.96
N MET A 107 -6.63 5.05 -3.39
CA MET A 107 -5.22 5.20 -3.77
C MET A 107 -4.51 6.06 -2.74
N VAL A 108 -3.36 5.60 -2.25
CA VAL A 108 -2.47 6.35 -1.35
C VAL A 108 -1.15 6.54 -2.06
N MET A 109 -0.68 7.78 -2.17
CA MET A 109 0.61 8.11 -2.76
C MET A 109 1.50 8.77 -1.72
N THR A 110 2.67 8.17 -1.48
CA THR A 110 3.73 8.71 -0.61
C THR A 110 5.00 9.08 -1.38
N GLY A 111 5.05 8.76 -2.68
CA GLY A 111 6.11 9.10 -3.60
C GLY A 111 5.57 9.51 -4.97
N GLY A 112 6.48 9.89 -5.87
CA GLY A 112 6.17 10.41 -7.20
C GLY A 112 6.41 11.91 -7.33
N SER A 113 6.49 12.40 -8.57
CA SER A 113 6.64 13.82 -8.86
C SER A 113 5.33 14.58 -8.60
N ARG A 114 5.41 15.89 -8.45
CA ARG A 114 4.23 16.74 -8.25
C ARG A 114 3.23 16.59 -9.41
N GLU A 115 3.73 16.46 -10.63
CA GLU A 115 2.93 16.27 -11.84
C GLU A 115 2.17 14.95 -11.79
N GLN A 116 2.82 13.87 -11.33
CA GLN A 116 2.17 12.58 -11.13
C GLN A 116 1.09 12.64 -10.05
N LEU A 117 1.35 13.32 -8.93
CA LEU A 117 0.38 13.48 -7.85
C LEU A 117 -0.88 14.23 -8.32
N ILE A 118 -0.71 15.33 -9.09
CA ILE A 118 -1.83 16.09 -9.64
C ILE A 118 -2.61 15.22 -10.63
N LYS A 119 -1.92 14.56 -11.58
CA LYS A 119 -2.54 13.67 -12.56
C LYS A 119 -3.45 12.62 -11.90
N TRP A 120 -2.91 11.88 -10.92
CA TRP A 120 -3.66 10.80 -10.27
C TRP A 120 -4.75 11.31 -9.34
N ASN A 121 -4.55 12.46 -8.67
CA ASN A 121 -5.63 13.11 -7.91
C ASN A 121 -6.82 13.46 -8.81
N ASP A 122 -6.57 14.06 -9.96
CA ASP A 122 -7.63 14.50 -10.88
C ASP A 122 -8.35 13.29 -11.50
N PHE A 123 -7.58 12.25 -11.84
CA PHE A 123 -8.12 10.98 -12.31
C PHE A 123 -9.04 10.32 -11.27
N CYS A 124 -8.60 10.20 -10.01
CA CYS A 124 -9.38 9.61 -8.92
C CYS A 124 -10.66 10.42 -8.62
N ARG A 125 -10.62 11.75 -8.73
CA ARG A 125 -11.79 12.61 -8.50
C ARG A 125 -12.84 12.51 -9.60
N THR A 126 -12.41 12.25 -10.83
CA THR A 126 -13.29 12.07 -11.99
C THR A 126 -13.94 10.68 -11.98
N ASN A 127 -13.27 9.68 -11.42
CA ASN A 127 -13.72 8.28 -11.43
C ASN A 127 -14.17 7.77 -10.04
N LYS A 128 -14.94 8.58 -9.30
CA LYS A 128 -15.47 8.16 -7.99
C LYS A 128 -16.44 7.00 -8.16
N LYS A 129 -16.30 5.97 -7.32
CA LYS A 129 -17.28 4.89 -7.15
C LYS A 129 -18.41 5.30 -6.21
#